data_AF-A0A0F9E900-F1
#
_entry.id   AF-A0A0F9E900-F1
#
_cell.length_a   1.000
_cell.length_b   1.000
_cell.length_c   1.000
_cell.angle_alpha   90.00
_cell.angle_beta   90.00
_cell.angle_gamma   90.00
#
_symmetry.space_group_name_H-M   'P 1'
#
loop_
_entity.id
_entity.type
_entity.pdbx_description
1 polymer ?
#
loop_
_entity_poly.entity_id
_entity_poly.type
_entity_poly.pdbx_seq_one_letter_code
_entity_poly.pdbx_strand_id
1 'polypeptide(L)'
;MPSDVKSVAAAAREAVEATVITDVHTHLFPTSHGDLLLWGADELLTYHYLVAELFTVAPRELTYEAFWAMSKSQQADLVWEHVFLAHGALSEAARGIITTFNR
;
A
#
# COMPACT_ATOMS: atom_id res chain seq x y z
N MET A 1 -34.91 -16.19 -21.32
CA MET A 1 -33.69 -16.90 -20.91
C MET A 1 -33.35 -16.46 -19.51
N PRO A 2 -33.36 -17.32 -18.47
CA PRO A 2 -32.82 -16.93 -17.18
C PRO A 2 -31.33 -16.63 -17.38
N SER A 3 -30.88 -15.44 -17.01
CA SER A 3 -29.45 -15.14 -17.02
C SER A 3 -28.77 -15.99 -15.95
N ASP A 4 -27.76 -16.76 -16.35
CA ASP A 4 -26.90 -17.47 -15.42
C ASP A 4 -26.13 -16.45 -14.58
N VAL A 5 -26.23 -16.54 -13.25
CA VAL A 5 -25.53 -15.64 -12.31
C VAL A 5 -24.03 -15.62 -12.58
N LYS A 6 -23.45 -16.76 -13.01
CA LYS A 6 -22.03 -16.82 -13.36
C LYS A 6 -21.70 -16.00 -14.61
N SER A 7 -22.57 -16.01 -15.62
CA SER A 7 -22.33 -15.24 -16.85
C SER A 7 -22.47 -13.75 -16.62
N VAL A 8 -23.42 -13.32 -15.79
CA VAL A 8 -23.55 -11.91 -15.37
C VAL A 8 -22.32 -11.48 -14.59
N ALA A 9 -21.85 -12.29 -13.64
CA ALA A 9 -20.67 -11.96 -12.85
C ALA A 9 -19.38 -11.92 -13.69
N ALA A 10 -19.27 -12.71 -14.76
CA ALA A 10 -18.15 -12.65 -15.70
C ALA A 10 -18.20 -11.37 -16.53
N ALA A 11 -19.36 -11.07 -17.13
CA ALA A 11 -19.55 -9.86 -17.94
C ALA A 11 -19.32 -8.57 -17.13
N ALA A 12 -19.78 -8.53 -15.87
CA ALA A 12 -19.54 -7.38 -15.00
C ALA A 12 -18.04 -7.19 -14.68
N ARG A 13 -17.30 -8.27 -14.43
CA ARG A 13 -15.84 -8.18 -14.19
C ARG A 13 -15.10 -7.69 -15.42
N GLU A 14 -15.44 -8.21 -16.59
CA GLU A 14 -14.85 -7.78 -17.86
C GLU A 14 -15.11 -6.29 -18.11
N ALA A 15 -16.35 -5.83 -17.91
CA ALA A 15 -16.71 -4.43 -18.08
C ALA A 15 -15.94 -3.51 -17.10
N VAL A 16 -15.81 -3.91 -15.82
CA VAL A 16 -15.07 -3.13 -14.82
C VAL A 16 -13.58 -3.08 -15.14
N GLU A 17 -12.95 -4.20 -15.49
CA GLU A 17 -11.52 -4.26 -15.81
C GLU A 17 -11.16 -3.42 -17.05
N ALA A 18 -12.03 -3.41 -18.08
CA ALA A 18 -11.80 -2.66 -19.31
C ALA A 18 -12.12 -1.15 -19.21
N THR A 19 -12.74 -0.71 -18.12
CA THR A 19 -13.15 0.69 -17.96
C THR A 19 -11.95 1.56 -17.60
N VAL A 20 -11.71 2.62 -18.38
CA VAL A 20 -10.69 3.63 -18.04
C VAL A 20 -11.11 4.38 -16.77
N ILE A 21 -10.24 4.37 -15.76
CA ILE A 21 -10.48 5.03 -14.48
C ILE A 21 -9.93 6.46 -14.53
N THR A 22 -10.79 7.43 -14.22
CA THR A 22 -10.37 8.79 -13.85
C THR A 22 -10.40 8.89 -12.33
N ASP A 23 -9.23 8.88 -11.70
CA ASP A 23 -9.13 9.11 -10.25
C ASP A 23 -9.20 10.62 -9.98
N VAL A 24 -10.36 11.05 -9.47
CA VAL A 24 -10.68 12.47 -9.28
C VAL A 24 -10.04 13.06 -8.02
N HIS A 25 -9.46 12.25 -7.15
CA HIS A 25 -8.82 12.73 -5.92
C HIS A 25 -7.61 11.88 -5.54
N THR A 26 -6.43 12.42 -5.79
CA THR A 26 -5.16 11.82 -5.38
C THR A 26 -4.27 12.86 -4.73
N HIS A 27 -3.25 12.37 -4.02
CA HIS A 27 -2.11 13.17 -3.56
C HIS A 27 -0.87 12.94 -4.44
N LEU A 28 -1.09 12.60 -5.71
CA LEU A 28 -0.02 12.40 -6.69
C LEU A 28 0.22 13.70 -7.48
N PHE A 29 1.46 13.92 -7.87
CA PHE A 29 1.86 15.05 -8.70
C PHE A 29 2.41 14.58 -10.05
N PRO A 30 2.36 15.41 -11.11
CA PRO A 30 3.06 15.12 -12.36
C PRO A 30 4.57 14.95 -12.12
N THR A 31 5.24 14.13 -12.92
CA THR A 31 6.70 13.90 -12.81
C THR A 31 7.53 15.18 -12.92
N SER A 32 7.01 16.21 -13.57
CA SER A 32 7.65 17.53 -13.64
C SER A 32 7.76 18.25 -12.30
N HIS A 33 7.07 17.78 -11.25
CA HIS A 33 7.13 18.33 -9.90
C HIS A 33 8.23 17.70 -9.02
N GLY A 34 9.06 16.81 -9.60
CA GLY A 34 10.22 16.24 -8.93
C GLY A 34 9.84 15.49 -7.65
N ASP A 35 10.48 15.85 -6.54
CA ASP A 35 10.40 15.16 -5.25
C ASP A 35 9.00 15.18 -4.60
N LEU A 36 8.05 15.95 -5.13
CA LEU A 36 6.66 15.90 -4.67
C LEU A 36 5.92 14.64 -5.16
N LEU A 37 6.35 14.05 -6.27
CA LEU A 37 5.85 12.74 -6.70
C LEU A 37 6.61 11.65 -5.94
N LEU A 38 6.01 11.14 -4.87
CA LEU A 38 6.55 10.01 -4.11
C LEU A 38 6.24 8.69 -4.83
N TRP A 39 7.26 7.85 -5.02
CA TRP A 39 7.14 6.52 -5.63
C TRP A 39 8.33 5.63 -5.24
N GLY A 40 8.22 4.33 -5.50
CA GLY A 40 9.23 3.33 -5.15
C GLY A 40 8.89 2.55 -3.87
N ALA A 41 9.65 1.48 -3.61
CA ALA A 41 9.35 0.53 -2.53
C ALA A 41 9.37 1.19 -1.15
N ASP A 42 10.37 2.03 -0.86
CA ASP A 42 10.50 2.66 0.45
C ASP A 42 9.37 3.67 0.73
N GLU A 43 8.90 4.41 -0.28
CA GLU A 43 7.76 5.32 -0.13
C GLU A 43 6.45 4.56 0.09
N LEU A 44 6.28 3.41 -0.58
CA LEU A 44 5.15 2.52 -0.36
C LEU A 44 5.15 1.94 1.07
N LEU A 45 6.29 1.42 1.53
CA LEU A 45 6.44 0.82 2.86
C LEU A 45 6.37 1.86 3.98
N THR A 46 6.71 3.12 3.72
CA THR A 46 6.62 4.21 4.71
C THR A 46 5.35 5.05 4.56
N TYR A 47 4.35 4.56 3.82
CA TYR A 47 3.03 5.16 3.82
C TYR A 47 2.45 5.19 5.24
N HIS A 48 1.83 6.31 5.61
CA HIS A 48 1.50 6.58 7.01
C HIS A 48 0.53 5.56 7.66
N TYR A 49 -0.24 4.81 6.86
CA TYR A 49 -1.07 3.70 7.35
C TYR A 49 -0.20 2.56 7.89
N LEU A 50 0.89 2.20 7.20
CA LEU A 50 1.82 1.16 7.63
C LEU A 50 2.70 1.63 8.78
N VAL A 51 3.06 2.91 8.81
CA VAL A 51 3.75 3.50 9.97
C VAL A 51 2.86 3.44 11.21
N ALA A 52 1.57 3.79 11.08
CA ALA A 52 0.63 3.68 12.20
C ALA A 52 0.48 2.22 12.66
N GLU A 53 0.36 1.26 11.73
CA GLU A 53 0.30 -0.16 12.05
C GLU A 53 1.57 -0.66 12.75
N LEU A 54 2.75 -0.28 12.25
CA LEU A 54 4.04 -0.60 12.86
C LEU A 54 4.05 -0.25 14.36
N PHE A 55 3.62 0.96 14.73
CA PHE A 55 3.59 1.38 16.14
C PHE A 55 2.59 0.60 17.02
N THR A 56 1.71 -0.22 16.43
CA THR A 56 0.84 -1.14 17.20
C THR A 56 1.45 -2.52 17.44
N VAL A 57 2.42 -2.93 16.62
CA VAL A 57 2.99 -4.30 16.63
C VAL A 57 4.50 -4.35 16.89
N ALA A 58 5.20 -3.23 16.74
CA ALA A 58 6.63 -3.11 16.98
C ALA A 58 6.97 -3.25 18.48
N PRO A 59 8.24 -3.55 18.81
CA PRO A 59 8.73 -3.51 20.19
C PRO A 59 8.43 -2.17 20.85
N ARG A 60 8.09 -2.19 22.15
CA ARG A 60 7.69 -0.98 22.90
C ARG A 60 8.84 0.02 23.05
N GLU A 61 10.07 -0.42 22.80
CA GLU A 61 11.29 0.37 22.82
C GLU A 61 11.40 1.28 21.59
N LEU A 62 10.67 1.02 20.50
CA LEU A 62 10.62 1.89 19.34
C LEU A 62 9.81 3.15 19.66
N THR A 63 10.49 4.25 19.94
CA THR A 63 9.83 5.55 20.15
C THR A 63 9.57 6.26 18.81
N TYR A 64 8.64 7.21 18.83
CA TYR A 64 8.35 8.07 17.69
C TYR A 64 9.62 8.80 17.21
N GLU A 65 10.37 9.40 18.15
CA GLU A 65 11.59 10.14 17.85
C GLU A 65 12.68 9.24 17.25
N ALA A 66 12.80 8.01 17.76
CA ALA A 66 13.76 7.05 17.24
C ALA A 66 13.44 6.68 15.78
N PHE A 67 12.16 6.44 15.45
CA PHE A 67 11.73 6.14 14.08
C PHE A 67 12.01 7.30 13.11
N TRP A 68 11.66 8.53 13.50
CA TRP A 68 11.84 9.70 12.62
C TRP A 68 13.29 10.19 12.53
N ALA A 69 14.18 9.71 13.39
CA ALA A 69 15.62 9.92 13.27
C ALA A 69 16.29 8.97 12.23
N MET A 70 15.58 7.93 11.79
CA MET A 70 16.10 6.97 10.81
C MET A 70 16.03 7.50 9.38
N SER A 71 16.89 6.96 8.52
CA SER A 71 16.71 7.12 7.07
C SER A 71 15.43 6.41 6.59
N LYS A 72 14.91 6.86 5.46
CA LYS A 72 13.71 6.31 4.81
C LYS A 72 13.81 4.79 4.59
N SER A 73 14.97 4.28 4.14
CA SER A 73 15.17 2.84 3.94
C SER A 73 15.17 2.07 5.25
N GLN A 74 15.75 2.61 6.33
CA GLN A 74 15.67 1.99 7.65
C GLN A 74 14.24 1.95 8.20
N GLN A 75 13.44 2.99 7.94
CA GLN A 75 12.01 2.99 8.28
C GLN A 75 11.26 1.90 7.50
N ALA A 76 11.53 1.77 6.20
CA ALA A 76 10.94 0.74 5.35
C ALA A 76 11.32 -0.67 5.83
N ASP A 77 12.58 -0.89 6.21
CA ASP A 77 13.07 -2.16 6.75
C ASP A 77 12.31 -2.55 8.03
N LEU A 78 12.08 -1.61 8.96
CA LEU A 78 11.31 -1.87 10.17
C LEU A 78 9.85 -2.20 9.89
N VAL A 79 9.22 -1.47 8.96
CA VAL A 79 7.85 -1.78 8.53
C VAL A 79 7.81 -3.19 7.95
N TRP A 80 8.74 -3.52 7.06
CA TRP A 80 8.81 -4.84 6.43
C TRP A 80 8.98 -5.96 7.46
N GLU A 81 9.95 -5.82 8.36
CA GLU A 81 10.24 -6.81 9.41
C GLU A 81 9.01 -7.06 10.28
N HIS A 82 8.40 -6.00 10.81
CA HIS A 82 7.34 -6.16 11.79
C HIS A 82 5.96 -6.35 11.17
N VAL A 83 5.54 -5.55 10.20
CA VAL A 83 4.18 -5.63 9.64
C VAL A 83 4.05 -6.85 8.71
N PHE A 84 5.10 -7.18 7.96
CA PHE A 84 5.05 -8.23 6.94
C PHE A 84 5.60 -9.56 7.45
N LEU A 85 6.87 -9.62 7.86
CA LEU A 85 7.52 -10.89 8.21
C LEU A 85 7.02 -11.45 9.55
N ALA A 86 6.97 -10.61 10.59
CA ALA A 86 6.58 -11.07 11.93
C ALA A 86 5.06 -11.26 12.09
N HIS A 87 4.23 -10.48 11.38
CA HIS A 87 2.77 -10.45 11.55
C HIS A 87 1.95 -10.81 10.30
N GLY A 88 2.60 -11.08 9.16
CA GLY A 88 1.97 -11.75 8.01
C GLY A 88 1.25 -10.86 6.99
N ALA A 89 1.45 -9.55 7.00
CA ALA A 89 0.87 -8.61 6.00
C ALA A 89 -0.66 -8.71 5.87
N LEU A 90 -1.37 -8.81 6.99
CA LEU A 90 -2.81 -9.11 7.02
C LEU A 90 -3.71 -7.88 6.83
N SER A 91 -3.20 -6.67 7.09
CA SER A 91 -3.99 -5.44 6.90
C SER A 91 -4.19 -5.11 5.42
N GLU A 92 -5.23 -4.33 5.11
CA GLU A 92 -5.47 -3.92 3.72
C GLU A 92 -4.34 -3.02 3.18
N ALA A 93 -3.72 -2.20 4.03
CA ALA A 93 -2.56 -1.41 3.65
C ALA A 93 -1.38 -2.31 3.26
N ALA A 94 -1.08 -3.33 4.07
CA ALA A 94 0.01 -4.27 3.79
C ALA A 94 -0.28 -5.13 2.55
N ARG A 95 -1.52 -5.64 2.42
CA ARG A 95 -1.98 -6.38 1.22
C ARG A 95 -1.89 -5.54 -0.05
N GLY A 96 -2.16 -4.23 0.04
CA GLY A 96 -2.00 -3.28 -1.07
C GLY A 96 -0.56 -3.25 -1.60
N ILE A 97 0.44 -3.30 -0.71
CA ILE A 97 1.86 -3.38 -1.10
C ILE A 97 2.18 -4.69 -1.80
N ILE A 98 1.74 -5.82 -1.23
CA ILE A 98 1.93 -7.15 -1.86
C ILE A 98 1.27 -7.21 -3.24
N THR A 99 0.09 -6.61 -3.39
CA THR A 99 -0.58 -6.53 -4.70
C THR A 99 0.25 -5.71 -5.68
N THR A 100 0.77 -4.56 -5.25
CA THR A 100 1.61 -3.67 -6.08
C THR A 100 2.89 -4.36 -6.56
N PHE A 101 3.54 -5.17 -5.71
CA PHE A 101 4.77 -5.88 -6.07
C PHE A 101 4.58 -7.13 -6.93
N ASN A 102 3.35 -7.67 -6.99
CA ASN A 102 3.03 -8.88 -7.76
C ASN A 102 2.28 -8.61 -9.07
N ARG A 103 2.14 -7.34 -9.46
CA ARG A 103 1.52 -6.93 -10.71
C ARG A 103 2.57 -6.60 -11.77
#